data_AF-A0A819N1S6-F1
#
_entry.id   AF-A0A819N1S6-F1
#
_cell.length_a   1.000
_cell.length_b   1.000
_cell.length_c   1.000
_cell.angle_alpha   90.00
_cell.angle_beta   90.00
_cell.angle_gamma   90.00
#
_symmetry.space_group_name_H-M   'P 1'
#
loop_
_entity.id
_entity.type
_entity.pdbx_description
1 polymer ?
#
loop_
_entity_poly.entity_id
_entity_poly.type
_entity_poly.pdbx_seq_one_letter_code
_entity_poly.pdbx_strand_id
1 'polypeptide(L)'
;MLHSNLSLDDICSTTYPCGVVVDPTAPHLCCCPDALVMENINGVISYGILECKYVFAEPTATWDDLIFIRENFCLERHDGRLRFRPEHPYHYQLIALLGIHDLPWIDFCVMKHEDVHIERFINDESV
;
A
#
# COMPACT_ATOMS: atom_id res chain seq x y z
N MET A 1 -4.54 22.74 -13.09
CA MET A 1 -4.46 22.21 -11.72
C MET A 1 -5.90 22.16 -11.20
N LEU A 2 -6.60 21.06 -11.49
CA LEU A 2 -8.00 20.87 -11.08
C LEU A 2 -7.98 20.27 -9.68
N HIS A 3 -8.15 21.10 -8.66
CA HIS A 3 -8.59 20.60 -7.35
C HIS A 3 -10.09 20.33 -7.48
N SER A 4 -10.46 19.10 -7.83
CA SER A 4 -11.84 18.65 -7.75
C SER A 4 -12.22 18.48 -6.28
N ASN A 5 -13.22 19.24 -5.85
CA ASN A 5 -13.90 19.07 -4.56
C ASN A 5 -14.60 17.70 -4.54
N LEU A 6 -13.89 16.64 -4.19
CA LEU A 6 -14.48 15.33 -3.92
C LEU A 6 -15.15 15.37 -2.55
N SER A 7 -16.45 15.09 -2.48
CA SER A 7 -17.09 14.79 -1.20
C SER A 7 -16.56 13.44 -0.71
N LEU A 8 -16.39 13.26 0.60
CA LEU A 8 -16.09 11.94 1.17
C LEU A 8 -17.17 10.90 0.83
N ASP A 9 -18.40 11.35 0.57
CA ASP A 9 -19.53 10.50 0.14
C ASP A 9 -19.37 9.95 -1.29
N ASP A 10 -18.45 10.51 -2.09
CA ASP A 10 -18.21 10.12 -3.49
C ASP A 10 -17.11 9.07 -3.66
N ILE A 11 -16.45 8.67 -2.56
CA ILE A 11 -15.38 7.67 -2.53
C ILE A 11 -15.85 6.49 -1.69
N CYS A 12 -16.05 5.35 -2.34
CA CYS A 12 -16.37 4.10 -1.65
C CYS A 12 -15.31 3.06 -1.99
N SER A 13 -14.54 2.63 -0.99
CA SER A 13 -13.55 1.57 -1.12
C SER A 13 -13.96 0.38 -0.28
N THR A 14 -14.03 -0.80 -0.91
CA THR A 14 -14.37 -2.07 -0.25
C THR A 14 -13.23 -3.06 -0.43
N THR A 15 -12.82 -3.68 0.67
CA THR A 15 -11.79 -4.73 0.68
C THR A 15 -12.42 -6.11 0.61
N TYR A 16 -11.81 -7.01 -0.17
CA TYR A 16 -12.21 -8.41 -0.29
C TYR A 16 -11.02 -9.31 0.07
N PRO A 17 -11.24 -10.35 0.90
CA PRO A 17 -10.19 -11.31 1.20
C PRO A 17 -9.78 -12.06 -0.07
N CYS A 18 -8.49 -12.34 -0.19
CA CYS A 18 -7.91 -13.12 -1.27
C CYS A 18 -7.00 -14.22 -0.73
N GLY A 19 -6.75 -15.23 -1.56
CA GLY A 19 -5.78 -16.28 -1.27
C GLY A 19 -4.50 -16.10 -2.09
N VAL A 20 -3.74 -17.17 -2.21
CA VAL A 20 -2.56 -17.22 -3.09
C VAL A 20 -3.00 -17.13 -4.55
N VAL A 21 -2.35 -16.25 -5.31
CA VAL A 21 -2.50 -16.10 -6.75
C VAL A 21 -1.21 -16.52 -7.43
N VAL A 22 -1.31 -17.43 -8.40
CA VAL A 22 -0.17 -17.96 -9.16
C VAL A 22 -0.14 -17.27 -10.52
N ASP A 23 1.03 -16.83 -10.96
CA ASP A 23 1.21 -16.25 -12.29
C ASP A 23 0.89 -17.31 -13.37
N PRO A 24 -0.04 -17.05 -14.30
CA PRO A 24 -0.44 -18.02 -15.31
C PRO A 24 0.66 -18.32 -16.35
N THR A 25 1.61 -17.40 -16.52
CA THR A 25 2.75 -17.51 -17.45
C THR A 25 4.01 -18.04 -16.78
N ALA A 26 4.13 -17.89 -15.46
CA ALA A 26 5.25 -18.36 -14.65
C ALA A 26 4.75 -19.13 -13.39
N PRO A 27 4.33 -20.41 -13.50
CA PRO A 27 3.64 -21.12 -12.41
C PRO A 27 4.45 -21.35 -11.12
N HIS A 28 5.75 -21.03 -11.14
CA HIS A 28 6.63 -21.06 -9.98
C HIS A 28 6.61 -19.74 -9.18
N LEU A 29 5.95 -18.70 -9.71
CA LEU A 29 5.76 -17.40 -9.07
C LEU A 29 4.33 -17.29 -8.57
N CYS A 30 4.18 -16.80 -7.34
CA CYS A 30 2.89 -16.50 -6.75
C CYS A 30 3.00 -15.32 -5.79
N CYS A 31 1.86 -14.73 -5.46
CA CYS A 31 1.74 -13.73 -4.42
C CYS A 31 0.49 -13.97 -3.58
N CYS A 32 0.39 -13.29 -2.45
CA CYS A 32 -0.73 -13.38 -1.53
C CYS A 32 -0.92 -12.00 -0.90
N PRO A 33 -1.70 -11.11 -1.51
CA PRO A 33 -2.02 -9.83 -0.89
C PRO A 33 -2.89 -10.00 0.34
N ASP A 34 -2.88 -9.00 1.21
CA ASP A 34 -3.77 -8.97 2.37
C ASP A 34 -5.24 -8.77 1.97
N ALA A 35 -5.50 -7.93 0.96
CA ALA A 35 -6.83 -7.82 0.35
C ALA A 35 -6.78 -7.27 -1.09
N LEU A 36 -7.84 -7.57 -1.85
CA LEU A 36 -8.19 -6.84 -3.06
C LEU A 36 -9.08 -5.66 -2.70
N VAL A 37 -8.90 -4.53 -3.38
CA VAL A 37 -9.69 -3.32 -3.17
C VAL A 37 -10.50 -3.05 -4.42
N MET A 38 -11.80 -2.84 -4.25
CA MET A 38 -12.65 -2.20 -5.26
C MET A 38 -12.88 -0.76 -4.80
N GLU A 39 -12.44 0.19 -5.60
CA GLU A 39 -12.60 1.61 -5.35
C GLU A 39 -13.57 2.20 -6.37
N ASN A 40 -14.58 2.92 -5.89
CA ASN A 40 -15.49 3.69 -6.71
C ASN A 40 -15.31 5.18 -6.41
N ILE A 41 -14.82 5.93 -7.40
CA ILE A 41 -14.71 7.39 -7.35
C ILE A 41 -15.66 7.96 -8.40
N ASN A 42 -16.71 8.66 -7.96
CA ASN A 42 -17.69 9.31 -8.87
C ASN A 42 -18.30 8.36 -9.93
N GLY A 43 -18.55 7.10 -9.55
CA GLY A 43 -19.10 6.08 -10.46
C GLY A 43 -18.06 5.37 -11.33
N VAL A 44 -16.77 5.73 -11.22
CA VAL A 44 -15.67 5.03 -11.89
C VAL A 44 -15.12 3.98 -10.95
N ILE A 45 -15.27 2.71 -11.34
CA ILE A 45 -14.76 1.56 -10.58
C ILE A 45 -13.33 1.25 -11.02
N SER A 46 -12.42 1.11 -10.06
CA SER A 46 -11.09 0.56 -10.25
C SER A 46 -10.79 -0.52 -9.23
N TYR A 47 -9.83 -1.39 -9.55
CA TYR A 47 -9.38 -2.45 -8.66
C TYR A 47 -7.91 -2.25 -8.33
N GLY A 48 -7.54 -2.57 -7.11
CA GLY A 48 -6.17 -2.53 -6.65
C GLY A 48 -5.93 -3.49 -5.50
N ILE A 49 -4.79 -3.32 -4.87
CA ILE A 49 -4.31 -4.19 -3.78
C ILE A 49 -4.21 -3.38 -2.50
N LEU A 50 -4.50 -4.01 -1.37
CA LEU A 50 -4.11 -3.53 -0.05
C LEU A 50 -3.03 -4.47 0.51
N GLU A 51 -1.90 -3.89 0.92
CA GLU A 51 -0.81 -4.60 1.58
C GLU A 51 -0.49 -3.92 2.90
N CYS A 52 -0.58 -4.67 3.99
CA CYS A 52 -0.57 -4.20 5.36
C CYS A 52 0.65 -4.71 6.13
N LYS A 53 1.36 -3.80 6.82
CA LYS A 53 2.41 -4.14 7.78
C LYS A 53 2.03 -3.62 9.15
N TYR A 54 1.98 -4.52 10.13
CA TYR A 54 1.80 -4.13 11.53
C TYR A 54 3.15 -3.98 12.24
N VAL A 55 3.34 -2.84 12.89
CA VAL A 55 4.55 -2.49 13.63
C VAL A 55 4.23 -2.60 15.12
N PHE A 56 4.79 -3.62 15.77
CA PHE A 56 4.71 -3.74 17.22
C PHE A 56 5.59 -2.66 17.88
N ALA A 57 4.99 -1.68 18.55
CA ALA A 57 5.66 -0.55 19.18
C ALA A 57 5.02 -0.26 20.55
N GLU A 58 5.62 0.59 21.39
CA GLU A 58 4.90 1.09 22.57
C GLU A 58 3.75 2.01 22.15
N PRO A 59 2.63 2.07 22.88
CA PRO A 59 1.47 2.91 22.50
C PRO A 59 1.80 4.40 22.32
N THR A 60 2.81 4.89 23.04
CA THR A 60 3.25 6.30 22.99
C THR A 60 4.31 6.57 21.93
N ALA A 61 4.85 5.54 21.26
CA ALA A 61 5.88 5.72 20.26
C ALA A 61 5.32 6.43 19.03
N THR A 62 5.95 7.53 18.64
CA THR A 62 5.62 8.26 17.42
C THR A 62 6.24 7.57 16.20
N TRP A 63 5.80 7.95 14.99
CA TRP A 63 6.48 7.51 13.77
C TRP A 63 7.95 7.95 13.74
N ASP A 64 8.26 9.14 14.27
CA ASP A 64 9.63 9.68 14.31
C ASP A 64 10.53 8.89 15.27
N ASP A 65 9.99 8.45 16.41
CA ASP A 65 10.72 7.55 17.33
C ASP A 65 11.08 6.23 16.64
N LEU A 66 10.14 5.66 15.89
CA LEU A 66 10.34 4.40 15.16
C LEU A 66 11.35 4.54 14.03
N ILE A 67 11.28 5.65 13.28
CA ILE A 67 12.26 5.99 12.23
C ILE A 67 13.67 6.10 12.82
N PHE A 68 13.80 6.74 13.99
CA PHE A 68 15.10 6.96 14.62
C PHE A 68 15.69 5.68 15.24
N ILE A 69 14.86 4.85 15.88
CA ILE A 69 15.32 3.70 16.67
C ILE A 69 15.51 2.44 15.82
N ARG A 70 14.77 2.30 14.71
CA ARG A 70 14.80 1.08 13.88
C ARG A 70 15.58 1.31 12.60
N GLU A 71 16.76 0.69 12.53
CA GLU A 71 17.65 0.74 11.36
C GLU A 71 16.94 0.39 10.04
N ASN A 72 16.12 -0.67 10.05
CA ASN A 72 15.39 -1.13 8.88
C ASN A 72 13.88 -0.80 8.94
N PHE A 73 13.54 0.45 9.31
CA PHE A 73 12.15 0.89 9.23
C PHE A 73 11.74 1.21 7.79
N CYS A 74 10.50 0.90 7.44
CA CYS A 74 9.99 1.07 6.07
C CYS A 74 9.46 2.47 5.76
N LEU A 75 9.36 3.35 6.76
CA LEU A 75 8.96 4.73 6.59
C LEU A 75 10.12 5.67 6.89
N GLU A 76 10.06 6.87 6.33
CA GLU A 76 11.01 7.95 6.56
C GLU A 76 10.33 9.31 6.51
N ARG A 77 11.03 10.34 6.99
CA ARG A 77 10.64 11.74 6.79
C ARG A 77 11.31 12.29 5.55
N HIS A 78 10.51 12.80 4.62
CA HIS A 78 10.98 13.56 3.47
C HIS A 78 10.16 14.84 3.37
N ASP A 79 10.84 15.98 3.35
CA ASP A 79 10.21 17.32 3.37
C ASP A 79 9.14 17.48 4.45
N GLY A 80 9.41 16.93 5.65
CA GLY A 80 8.49 16.95 6.79
C GLY A 80 7.30 16.00 6.70
N ARG A 81 7.14 15.27 5.59
CA ARG A 81 6.06 14.29 5.41
C ARG A 81 6.57 12.87 5.64
N LEU A 82 5.70 12.05 6.20
CA LEU A 82 5.95 10.62 6.32
C LEU A 82 5.73 9.99 4.94
N ARG A 83 6.67 9.16 4.48
CA ARG A 83 6.56 8.38 3.26
C ARG A 83 7.24 7.03 3.41
N PHE A 84 6.94 6.10 2.53
CA PHE A 84 7.69 4.87 2.35
C PHE A 84 9.13 5.15 1.89
N ARG A 85 10.08 4.35 2.38
CA ARG A 85 11.49 4.38 1.98
C ARG A 85 11.69 3.46 0.77
N PRO A 86 11.97 3.98 -0.45
CA PRO A 86 12.02 3.17 -1.68
C PRO A 86 13.04 2.04 -1.66
N GLU A 87 14.13 2.18 -0.92
CA GLU A 87 15.19 1.18 -0.79
C GLU A 87 14.82 0.03 0.17
N HIS A 88 13.70 0.13 0.89
CA HIS A 88 13.26 -0.90 1.81
C HIS A 88 12.82 -2.16 1.04
N PRO A 89 13.17 -3.39 1.49
CA PRO A 89 12.84 -4.63 0.77
C PRO A 89 11.37 -4.84 0.41
N TYR A 90 10.45 -4.22 1.15
CA TYR A 90 9.02 -4.24 0.82
C TYR A 90 8.72 -3.64 -0.57
N HIS A 91 9.56 -2.76 -1.11
CA HIS A 91 9.40 -2.22 -2.45
C HIS A 91 9.31 -3.35 -3.51
N TYR A 92 10.19 -4.34 -3.41
CA TYR A 92 10.16 -5.51 -4.29
C TYR A 92 8.91 -6.37 -4.09
N GLN A 93 8.38 -6.43 -2.86
CA GLN A 93 7.11 -7.11 -2.58
C GLN A 93 5.95 -6.39 -3.28
N LEU A 94 5.89 -5.05 -3.20
CA LEU A 94 4.83 -4.26 -3.84
C LEU A 94 4.87 -4.41 -5.36
N ILE A 95 6.05 -4.36 -5.97
CA ILE A 95 6.24 -4.60 -7.40
C ILE A 95 5.79 -6.02 -7.78
N ALA A 96 6.18 -7.04 -7.01
CA ALA A 96 5.79 -8.42 -7.29
C ALA A 96 4.27 -8.63 -7.18
N LEU A 97 3.63 -8.00 -6.18
CA LEU A 97 2.17 -8.04 -6.02
C LEU A 97 1.47 -7.41 -7.23
N LEU A 98 1.87 -6.21 -7.64
CA LEU A 98 1.32 -5.55 -8.83
C LEU A 98 1.52 -6.38 -10.10
N GLY A 99 2.73 -6.91 -10.32
CA GLY A 99 3.07 -7.67 -11.52
C GLY A 99 2.37 -9.01 -11.62
N ILE A 100 2.24 -9.76 -10.52
CA ILE A 100 1.57 -11.08 -10.53
C ILE A 100 0.05 -10.94 -10.61
N HIS A 101 -0.53 -9.91 -9.99
CA HIS A 101 -1.97 -9.66 -10.07
C HIS A 101 -2.41 -8.92 -11.33
N ASP A 102 -1.49 -8.26 -12.02
CA ASP A 102 -1.77 -7.36 -13.15
C ASP A 102 -2.79 -6.27 -12.77
N LEU A 103 -2.51 -5.56 -11.67
CA LEU A 103 -3.37 -4.50 -11.14
C LEU A 103 -2.67 -3.12 -11.20
N PRO A 104 -3.43 -2.04 -11.39
CA PRO A 104 -2.88 -0.71 -11.67
C PRO A 104 -2.31 0.02 -10.45
N TRP A 105 -2.66 -0.39 -9.22
CA TRP A 105 -2.21 0.28 -8.01
C TRP A 105 -2.30 -0.60 -6.77
N ILE A 106 -1.52 -0.21 -5.76
CA ILE A 106 -1.46 -0.85 -4.45
C ILE A 106 -1.39 0.22 -3.36
N ASP A 107 -2.25 0.10 -2.36
CA ASP A 107 -2.18 0.86 -1.12
C ASP A 107 -1.30 0.10 -0.13
N PHE A 108 -0.17 0.70 0.24
CA PHE A 108 0.71 0.19 1.29
C PHE A 108 0.34 0.83 2.62
N CYS A 109 -0.15 -0.01 3.53
CA CYS A 109 -0.64 0.39 4.84
C CYS A 109 0.35 -0.04 5.93
N VAL A 110 0.84 0.91 6.71
CA VAL A 110 1.67 0.65 7.88
C VAL A 110 0.91 1.07 9.12
N MET A 111 0.67 0.11 10.01
CA MET A 111 -0.16 0.29 11.20
C MET A 111 0.67 0.14 12.47
N LYS A 112 0.40 0.97 13.48
CA LYS A 112 0.81 0.74 14.87
C LYS A 112 -0.32 1.18 15.78
N HIS A 113 -0.75 0.32 16.71
CA HIS A 113 -1.88 0.64 17.61
C HIS A 113 -3.09 1.19 16.84
N GLU A 114 -3.49 2.44 17.10
CA GLU A 114 -4.61 3.16 16.48
C GLU A 114 -4.15 4.11 15.36
N ASP A 115 -2.86 4.18 15.07
CA ASP A 115 -2.28 5.07 14.07
C ASP A 115 -1.92 4.29 12.80
N VAL A 116 -2.26 4.88 11.66
CA VAL A 116 -2.18 4.26 10.34
C VAL A 116 -1.57 5.25 9.36
N HIS A 117 -0.57 4.79 8.62
CA HIS A 117 -0.05 5.47 7.45
C HIS A 117 -0.40 4.67 6.20
N ILE A 118 -0.98 5.32 5.19
CA ILE A 118 -1.31 4.69 3.90
C ILE A 118 -0.66 5.52 2.79
N GLU A 119 0.04 4.85 1.89
CA GLU A 119 0.63 5.42 0.69
C GLU A 119 0.25 4.58 -0.54
N ARG A 120 -0.25 5.23 -1.58
CA ARG A 120 -0.62 4.58 -2.85
C ARG A 120 0.55 4.56 -3.82
N PHE A 121 0.86 3.39 -4.35
CA PHE A 121 1.77 3.19 -5.47
C PHE A 121 0.99 2.86 -6.73
N ILE A 122 1.37 3.49 -7.84
CA ILE A 122 0.82 3.19 -9.16
C ILE A 122 1.77 2.21 -9.85
N ASN A 123 1.21 1.23 -10.55
CA ASN A 123 1.98 0.39 -11.45
C ASN A 123 2.45 1.26 -12.63
N ASP A 124 3.72 1.63 -12.62
CA ASP A 124 4.32 2.35 -13.73
C ASP A 124 4.69 1.34 -14.82
N GLU A 125 3.79 1.12 -15.78
CA GLU A 125 4.01 0.24 -16.93
C GLU A 125 5.13 0.74 -17.87
N SER A 126 5.77 1.89 -17.58
CA SER A 126 6.74 2.54 -18.48
C SER A 126 8.21 2.12 -18.32
N VAL A 127 8.47 0.84 -18.00
CA VAL A 127 9.81 0.23 -18.11
C VAL A 127 10.07 -0.32 -19.51
#